data_AF-A0A6G0USQ5-F1
#
_entry.id   AF-A0A6G0USQ5-F1
#
_cell.length_a   1.000
_cell.length_b   1.000
_cell.length_c   1.000
_cell.angle_alpha   90.00
_cell.angle_beta   90.00
_cell.angle_gamma   90.00
#
_symmetry.space_group_name_H-M   'P 1'
#
loop_
_entity.id
_entity.type
_entity.pdbx_description
1 polymer ?
#
loop_
_entity_poly.entity_id
_entity_poly.type
_entity_poly.pdbx_seq_one_letter_code
_entity_poly.pdbx_strand_id
1 'polypeptide(L)'
;MKIILIFLILIVAATGKKYCGQQYDRMVAMTCKFGKESTPCLAVANECCSKGCDLQKIQEACCFTDSCLASCYPGKNYKMGQVY
;
A
#
# COMPACT_ATOMS: atom_id res chain seq x y z
N MET A 1 -21.98 -38.17 10.55
CA MET A 1 -20.96 -37.85 9.54
C MET A 1 -21.41 -36.71 8.61
N LYS A 2 -21.58 -35.48 9.13
CA LYS A 2 -21.93 -34.28 8.32
C LYS A 2 -21.10 -33.04 8.65
N ILE A 3 -20.25 -33.10 9.69
CA ILE A 3 -19.49 -31.95 10.20
C ILE A 3 -18.14 -31.78 9.47
N ILE A 4 -17.66 -32.82 8.77
CA ILE A 4 -16.35 -32.82 8.08
C ILE A 4 -16.36 -31.96 6.80
N LEU A 5 -17.52 -31.78 6.14
CA LEU A 5 -17.61 -31.04 4.89
C LEU A 5 -17.55 -29.50 5.05
N ILE A 6 -17.68 -28.97 6.27
CA ILE A 6 -17.72 -27.52 6.52
C ILE A 6 -16.31 -26.93 6.61
N PHE A 7 -15.30 -27.73 6.98
CA PHE A 7 -13.92 -27.25 7.15
C PHE A 7 -13.13 -27.07 5.83
N LEU A 8 -13.58 -27.65 4.72
CA LEU A 8 -12.87 -27.61 3.43
C LEU A 8 -13.06 -26.29 2.65
N ILE A 9 -13.98 -25.41 3.08
CA ILE A 9 -14.38 -24.22 2.31
C ILE A 9 -13.60 -22.95 2.72
N LEU A 10 -12.79 -23.00 3.79
CA LEU A 10 -12.11 -21.80 4.32
C LEU A 10 -10.74 -21.48 3.72
N ILE A 11 -10.24 -22.26 2.76
CA ILE A 11 -8.97 -21.92 2.09
C ILE A 11 -9.27 -20.97 0.92
N VAL A 12 -9.82 -19.79 1.22
CA VAL A 12 -9.72 -18.67 0.29
C VAL A 12 -8.28 -18.21 0.38
N ALA A 13 -7.43 -18.71 -0.52
CA ALA A 13 -6.11 -18.14 -0.71
C ALA A 13 -6.31 -16.65 -1.01
N ALA A 14 -5.99 -15.78 -0.07
CA ALA A 14 -6.00 -14.33 -0.26
C ALA A 14 -4.89 -13.98 -1.25
N THR A 15 -5.11 -14.23 -2.53
CA THR A 15 -4.20 -13.86 -3.60
C THR A 15 -4.40 -12.38 -3.84
N GLY A 16 -3.47 -11.56 -3.34
CA GLY A 16 -3.45 -10.13 -3.60
C GLY A 16 -3.45 -9.83 -5.11
N LYS A 17 -4.03 -8.71 -5.51
CA LYS A 17 -4.06 -8.30 -6.92
C LYS A 17 -2.68 -7.79 -7.33
N LYS A 18 -2.20 -8.19 -8.50
CA LYS A 18 -0.94 -7.69 -9.03
C LYS A 18 -1.11 -6.27 -9.55
N TYR A 19 -0.31 -5.35 -9.02
CA TYR A 19 -0.22 -3.96 -9.49
C TYR A 19 1.20 -3.71 -9.98
N CYS A 20 1.35 -3.36 -11.26
CA CYS A 20 2.63 -3.12 -11.92
C CYS A 20 2.62 -1.78 -12.64
N GLY A 21 3.76 -1.09 -12.66
CA GLY A 21 3.96 0.17 -13.39
C GLY A 21 2.83 1.18 -13.14
N GLN A 22 2.25 1.72 -14.21
CA GLN A 22 1.21 2.75 -14.13
C GLN A 22 -0.01 2.34 -13.30
N GLN A 23 -0.34 1.04 -13.22
CA GLN A 23 -1.45 0.59 -12.38
C GLN A 23 -1.14 0.71 -10.89
N TYR A 24 0.11 0.45 -10.51
CA TYR A 24 0.60 0.68 -9.16
C TYR A 24 0.60 2.18 -8.84
N ASP A 25 1.13 3.01 -9.74
CA ASP A 25 1.20 4.46 -9.55
C ASP A 25 -0.20 5.08 -9.34
N ARG A 26 -1.20 4.67 -10.14
CA ARG A 26 -2.59 5.10 -9.96
C ARG A 26 -3.15 4.66 -8.61
N MET A 27 -2.88 3.43 -8.19
CA MET A 27 -3.41 2.91 -6.94
C MET A 27 -2.79 3.62 -5.74
N VAL A 28 -1.49 3.87 -5.77
CA VAL A 28 -0.78 4.68 -4.79
C VAL A 28 -1.33 6.10 -4.77
N ALA A 29 -1.52 6.76 -5.92
CA ALA A 29 -2.05 8.13 -5.97
C ALA A 29 -3.47 8.24 -5.40
N MET A 30 -4.32 7.22 -5.56
CA MET A 30 -5.66 7.19 -4.96
C MET A 30 -5.62 6.90 -3.46
N THR A 31 -4.66 6.10 -3.01
CA THR A 31 -4.58 5.60 -1.62
C THR A 31 -3.81 6.55 -0.73
N CYS A 32 -2.66 7.00 -1.20
CA CYS A 32 -1.75 7.87 -0.48
C CYS A 32 -2.01 9.33 -0.84
N LYS A 33 -2.34 10.16 0.16
CA LYS A 33 -2.54 11.61 0.00
C LYS A 33 -1.31 12.38 0.46
N PHE A 34 -0.25 12.45 -0.36
CA PHE A 34 1.02 13.08 0.02
C PHE A 34 1.14 14.59 -0.28
N GLY A 35 0.07 15.27 -0.68
CA GLY A 35 0.15 16.68 -1.07
C GLY A 35 0.99 16.85 -2.34
N LYS A 36 2.18 17.45 -2.24
CA LYS A 36 3.08 17.76 -3.37
C LYS A 36 3.96 16.61 -3.84
N GLU A 37 4.02 15.49 -3.12
CA GLU A 37 4.83 14.33 -3.53
C GLU A 37 4.00 13.30 -4.32
N SER A 38 4.57 12.77 -5.38
CA SER A 38 3.91 11.80 -6.28
C SER A 38 4.40 10.36 -6.08
N THR A 39 5.46 10.19 -5.28
CA THR A 39 6.12 8.89 -5.07
C THR A 39 5.82 8.41 -3.65
N PRO A 40 5.47 7.14 -3.42
CA PRO A 40 5.28 6.60 -2.08
C PRO A 40 6.63 6.48 -1.36
N CYS A 41 6.61 6.60 -0.02
CA CYS A 41 7.83 6.49 0.77
C CYS A 41 8.48 5.11 0.65
N LEU A 42 7.67 4.05 0.74
CA LEU A 42 8.16 2.69 0.64
C LEU A 42 7.86 2.11 -0.74
N ALA A 43 8.88 1.52 -1.35
CA ALA A 43 8.75 0.86 -2.64
C ALA A 43 8.21 -0.57 -2.47
N VAL A 44 6.88 -0.72 -2.42
CA VAL A 44 6.23 -2.04 -2.49
C VAL A 44 5.87 -2.45 -3.93
N ALA A 45 6.22 -1.63 -4.93
CA ALA A 45 5.90 -1.86 -6.34
C ALA A 45 6.36 -3.24 -6.85
N ASN A 46 7.60 -3.63 -6.55
CA ASN A 46 8.14 -4.93 -6.99
C ASN A 46 7.41 -6.11 -6.32
N GLU A 47 7.07 -5.99 -5.04
CA GLU A 47 6.32 -7.01 -4.31
C GLU A 47 4.88 -7.11 -4.83
N CYS A 48 4.19 -5.96 -4.94
CA CYS A 48 2.86 -5.84 -5.53
C CYS A 48 2.79 -6.38 -6.96
N CYS A 49 3.84 -6.20 -7.77
CA CYS A 49 3.87 -6.71 -9.13
C CYS A 49 4.16 -8.23 -9.18
N SER A 50 5.07 -8.71 -8.32
CA SER A 50 5.53 -10.10 -8.35
C SER A 50 4.55 -11.06 -7.64
N LYS A 51 4.16 -10.72 -6.42
CA LYS A 51 3.34 -11.55 -5.52
C LYS A 51 1.87 -11.12 -5.48
N GLY A 52 1.59 -9.89 -5.89
CA GLY A 52 0.28 -9.29 -5.68
C GLY A 52 0.18 -8.63 -4.30
N CYS A 53 -0.69 -7.64 -4.19
CA CYS A 53 -0.96 -6.96 -2.94
C CYS A 53 -2.41 -6.49 -2.87
N ASP A 54 -2.89 -6.24 -1.66
CA ASP A 54 -4.18 -5.61 -1.42
C ASP A 54 -4.00 -4.10 -1.13
N LEU A 55 -5.12 -3.42 -0.90
CA LEU A 55 -5.10 -2.00 -0.56
C LEU A 55 -4.38 -1.72 0.76
N GLN A 56 -4.43 -2.65 1.72
CA GLN A 56 -3.79 -2.49 3.03
C GLN A 56 -2.28 -2.40 2.88
N LYS A 57 -1.67 -3.31 2.11
CA LYS A 57 -0.25 -3.28 1.79
C LYS A 57 0.19 -1.99 1.07
N ILE A 58 -0.68 -1.43 0.23
CA ILE A 58 -0.42 -0.14 -0.44
C ILE A 58 -0.52 1.02 0.56
N GLN A 59 -1.48 0.98 1.50
CA GLN A 59 -1.60 1.97 2.57
C GLN A 59 -0.40 1.97 3.51
N GLU A 60 0.14 0.80 3.85
CA GLU A 60 1.35 0.67 4.66
C GLU A 60 2.58 1.27 3.97
N ALA A 61 2.58 1.33 2.64
CA ALA A 61 3.64 2.01 1.89
C ALA A 61 3.52 3.54 1.92
N CYS A 62 2.40 4.08 2.41
CA CYS A 62 2.15 5.50 2.56
C CYS A 62 2.60 6.04 3.92
N CYS A 63 3.18 7.25 3.92
CA CYS A 63 3.34 8.07 5.12
C CYS A 63 2.20 9.08 5.30
N PHE A 64 1.62 9.09 6.51
CA PHE A 64 0.57 10.03 6.91
C PHE A 64 0.90 10.82 8.19
N THR A 65 2.08 10.62 8.77
CA THR A 65 2.55 11.36 9.95
C THR A 65 3.76 12.22 9.60
N ASP A 66 3.91 13.36 10.28
CA ASP A 66 5.06 14.24 10.07
C ASP A 66 6.39 13.53 10.35
N SER A 67 6.43 12.58 11.31
CA SER A 67 7.62 11.76 11.58
C SER A 67 7.98 10.80 10.45
N CYS A 68 6.98 10.18 9.83
CA CYS A 68 7.16 9.31 8.67
C CYS A 68 7.63 10.15 7.48
N LEU A 69 6.95 11.27 7.21
CA LEU A 69 7.33 12.20 6.14
C LEU A 69 8.75 12.76 6.33
N ALA A 70 9.14 13.10 7.56
CA ALA A 70 10.49 13.54 7.89
C ALA A 70 11.57 12.51 7.55
N SER A 71 11.26 11.23 7.70
CA SER A 71 12.16 10.14 7.36
C SER A 71 12.22 9.89 5.86
N CYS A 72 11.09 10.07 5.16
CA CYS A 72 10.95 9.74 3.74
C CYS A 72 11.35 10.86 2.79
N TYR A 73 11.12 12.12 3.19
CA TYR A 73 11.35 13.30 2.35
C TYR A 73 12.22 14.34 3.07
N PRO A 74 13.40 13.96 3.62
CA PRO A 74 14.18 14.82 4.52
C PRO A 74 14.47 16.21 3.94
N GLY A 75 14.42 17.24 4.81
CA GLY A 75 14.64 18.64 4.42
C GLY A 75 13.42 19.37 3.86
N LYS A 76 12.25 18.71 3.82
CA LYS A 76 10.96 19.34 3.47
C LYS A 76 10.24 19.86 4.71
N ASN A 77 9.20 20.67 4.46
CA ASN A 77 8.26 21.08 5.49
C ASN A 77 7.04 20.16 5.51
N TYR A 78 6.55 19.86 6.71
CA TYR A 78 5.37 19.03 6.91
C TYR A 78 4.32 19.79 7.70
N LYS A 79 3.07 19.64 7.32
CA LYS A 79 1.93 20.19 8.06
C LYS A 79 0.76 19.24 7.93
N MET A 80 0.23 18.77 9.06
CA MET A 80 -0.94 17.90 9.10
C MET A 80 -0.79 16.63 8.26
N GLY A 81 0.39 16.00 8.26
CA GLY A 81 0.63 14.76 7.50
C GLY A 81 0.72 14.95 5.98
N GLN A 82 1.09 16.15 5.52
CA GLN A 82 1.34 16.46 4.11
C GLN A 82 2.64 17.22 3.91
N VAL A 83 3.27 17.00 2.75
CA VAL A 83 4.47 17.75 2.32
C VAL A 83 4.05 19.10 1.72
N TYR A 84 4.66 20.18 2.20
CA TYR A 84 4.35 21.58 1.82
C TYR A 84 5.51 22.28 1.10
#